data_AF-A0A2U2JEA2-F1
#
_entry.id   AF-A0A2U2JEA2-F1
#
_cell.length_a   1.000
_cell.length_b   1.000
_cell.length_c   1.000
_cell.angle_alpha   90.00
_cell.angle_beta   90.00
_cell.angle_gamma   90.00
#
_symmetry.space_group_name_H-M   'P 1'
#
loop_
_entity.id
_entity.type
_entity.pdbx_description
1 polymer ?
#
loop_
_entity_poly.entity_id
_entity_poly.type
_entity_poly.pdbx_seq_one_letter_code
_entity_poly.pdbx_strand_id
1 'polypeptide(L)'
;MLYSKKIHLKKATYFLLISVTAFVFSCKDSKEKINLKKGQELFTSVGCATCHSLSGDKDKLYGPSLNAILGTKTKVIRNNKEYSFFIDRNYIKKSIIDPDYEKPLLFKSNKMPKPSLTNFEVECITDYLISINNKSIE
;
A
#
# COMPACT_ATOMS: atom_id res chain seq x y z
N MET A 1 -21.11 -63.63 2.24
CA MET A 1 -21.51 -62.51 3.12
C MET A 1 -20.63 -61.30 2.77
N LEU A 2 -21.29 -60.16 2.53
CA LEU A 2 -20.83 -58.99 1.79
C LEU A 2 -19.70 -58.21 2.49
N TYR A 3 -18.60 -57.89 1.80
CA TYR A 3 -17.81 -56.69 2.13
C TYR A 3 -17.01 -56.18 0.92
N SER A 4 -17.68 -55.42 0.07
CA SER A 4 -17.05 -54.58 -0.96
C SER A 4 -17.79 -53.24 -1.00
N LYS A 5 -17.04 -52.17 -1.32
CA LYS A 5 -17.39 -50.73 -1.35
C LYS A 5 -17.21 -49.96 -0.04
N LYS A 6 -16.01 -49.36 0.14
CA LYS A 6 -15.92 -48.04 0.82
C LYS A 6 -14.61 -47.24 0.63
N ILE A 7 -13.70 -47.63 -0.27
CA ILE A 7 -12.36 -46.99 -0.36
C ILE A 7 -12.20 -46.01 -1.53
N HIS A 8 -13.10 -46.01 -2.53
CA HIS A 8 -12.93 -45.19 -3.75
C HIS A 8 -13.52 -43.78 -3.74
N LEU A 9 -14.33 -43.38 -2.75
CA LEU A 9 -15.07 -42.09 -2.83
C LEU A 9 -14.36 -40.89 -2.16
N LYS A 10 -13.33 -41.10 -1.32
CA LYS A 10 -12.66 -39.99 -0.60
C LYS A 10 -11.51 -39.33 -1.38
N LYS A 11 -10.96 -39.98 -2.40
CA LYS A 11 -9.82 -39.46 -3.19
C LYS A 11 -10.27 -38.43 -4.25
N ALA A 12 -11.45 -38.61 -4.84
CA ALA A 12 -11.99 -37.71 -5.85
C ALA A 12 -12.40 -36.34 -5.27
N THR A 13 -12.88 -36.29 -4.02
CA THR A 13 -13.24 -35.03 -3.35
C THR A 13 -12.01 -34.22 -2.90
N TYR A 14 -10.90 -34.89 -2.57
CA TYR A 14 -9.66 -34.21 -2.17
C TYR A 14 -8.92 -33.59 -3.38
N PHE A 15 -9.00 -34.21 -4.55
CA PHE A 15 -8.38 -33.70 -5.78
C PHE A 15 -9.13 -32.48 -6.37
N LEU A 16 -10.46 -32.43 -6.20
CA LEU A 16 -11.30 -31.32 -6.67
C LEU A 16 -11.09 -30.02 -5.87
N LEU A 17 -10.70 -30.11 -4.59
CA LEU A 17 -10.43 -28.96 -3.73
C LEU A 17 -9.08 -28.28 -4.03
N ILE A 18 -8.12 -29.02 -4.60
CA ILE A 18 -6.77 -28.51 -4.92
C ILE A 18 -6.78 -27.65 -6.19
N SER A 19 -7.65 -27.90 -7.17
CA SER A 19 -7.72 -27.08 -8.39
C SER A 19 -8.38 -25.73 -8.16
N VAL A 20 -9.33 -25.64 -7.22
CA VAL A 20 -10.04 -24.39 -6.90
C VAL A 20 -9.12 -23.41 -6.17
N THR A 21 -8.21 -23.88 -5.31
CA THR A 21 -7.26 -23.01 -4.62
C THR A 21 -6.20 -22.46 -5.58
N ALA A 22 -5.62 -23.27 -6.47
CA ALA A 22 -4.62 -22.81 -7.44
C ALA A 22 -5.15 -21.72 -8.39
N PHE A 23 -6.43 -21.80 -8.79
CA PHE A 23 -7.06 -20.79 -9.64
C PHE A 23 -7.29 -19.46 -8.89
N VAL A 24 -7.71 -19.51 -7.63
CA VAL A 24 -7.94 -18.30 -6.80
C VAL A 24 -6.63 -17.57 -6.46
N PHE A 25 -5.52 -18.30 -6.26
CA PHE A 25 -4.20 -17.68 -6.04
C PHE A 25 -3.74 -16.87 -7.26
N SER A 26 -3.87 -17.41 -8.47
CA SER A 26 -3.42 -16.73 -9.71
C SER A 26 -4.15 -15.41 -10.01
N CYS A 27 -5.46 -15.35 -9.72
CA CYS A 27 -6.24 -14.12 -9.86
C CYS A 27 -5.87 -13.04 -8.83
N LYS A 28 -5.36 -13.42 -7.65
CA LYS A 28 -4.97 -12.47 -6.61
C LYS A 28 -3.67 -11.75 -6.99
N ASP A 29 -2.67 -12.51 -7.43
CA ASP A 29 -1.36 -11.97 -7.82
C ASP A 29 -1.46 -11.04 -9.03
N SER A 30 -2.27 -11.40 -10.02
CA SER A 30 -2.50 -10.55 -11.20
C SER A 30 -3.18 -9.23 -10.83
N LYS A 31 -4.18 -9.25 -9.95
CA LYS A 31 -4.86 -8.04 -9.48
C LYS A 31 -3.93 -7.15 -8.66
N GLU A 32 -3.10 -7.73 -7.79
CA GLU A 32 -2.10 -6.98 -7.03
C GLU A 32 -1.08 -6.30 -7.95
N LYS A 33 -0.54 -7.02 -8.93
CA LYS A 33 0.39 -6.47 -9.92
C LYS A 33 -0.23 -5.33 -10.73
N ILE A 34 -1.51 -5.44 -11.10
CA ILE A 34 -2.26 -4.37 -11.79
C ILE A 34 -2.39 -3.13 -10.88
N ASN A 35 -2.74 -3.31 -9.61
CA ASN A 35 -2.86 -2.22 -8.64
C ASN A 35 -1.53 -1.47 -8.47
N LEU A 36 -0.42 -2.20 -8.32
CA LEU A 36 0.91 -1.61 -8.15
C LEU A 36 1.33 -0.79 -9.38
N LYS A 37 1.11 -1.33 -10.58
CA LYS A 37 1.40 -0.62 -11.83
C LYS A 37 0.57 0.66 -11.94
N LYS A 38 -0.74 0.58 -11.67
CA LYS A 38 -1.63 1.75 -11.67
C LYS A 38 -1.21 2.78 -10.63
N GLY A 39 -0.81 2.34 -9.44
CA GLY A 39 -0.30 3.20 -8.37
C GLY A 39 0.96 3.95 -8.76
N GLN A 40 1.91 3.26 -9.41
CA GLN A 40 3.12 3.88 -9.95
C GLN A 40 2.81 4.91 -11.03
N GLU A 41 1.92 4.59 -11.98
CA GLU A 41 1.49 5.53 -13.03
C GLU A 41 0.83 6.78 -12.43
N LEU A 42 -0.05 6.59 -11.43
CA LEU A 42 -0.72 7.68 -10.72
C LEU A 42 0.26 8.55 -9.94
N PHE A 43 1.24 7.96 -9.24
CA PHE A 43 2.24 8.71 -8.47
C PHE A 43 2.93 9.78 -9.32
N THR A 44 3.20 9.48 -10.59
CA THR A 44 3.78 10.43 -11.53
C THR A 44 2.72 11.36 -12.12
N SER A 45 1.60 10.82 -12.62
CA SER A 45 0.63 11.59 -13.40
C SER A 45 -0.14 12.63 -12.58
N VAL A 46 -0.31 12.42 -11.27
CA VAL A 46 -0.95 13.37 -10.36
C VAL A 46 0.05 14.31 -9.66
N GLY A 47 1.34 14.20 -10.01
CA GLY A 47 2.37 15.15 -9.57
C GLY A 47 3.01 14.85 -8.21
N CYS A 48 2.82 13.67 -7.61
CA CYS A 48 3.45 13.33 -6.33
C CYS A 48 4.98 13.42 -6.40
N ALA A 49 5.55 12.93 -7.50
CA ALA A 49 6.99 12.93 -7.78
C ALA A 49 7.61 14.34 -7.86
N THR A 50 6.81 15.40 -8.05
CA THR A 50 7.30 16.78 -8.09
C THR A 50 7.75 17.26 -6.70
N CYS A 51 7.16 16.73 -5.63
CA CYS A 51 7.45 17.15 -4.25
C CYS A 51 8.09 16.05 -3.40
N HIS A 52 7.89 14.78 -3.76
CA HIS A 52 8.32 13.62 -2.98
C HIS A 52 9.35 12.78 -3.73
N SER A 53 10.49 12.52 -3.09
CA SER A 53 11.50 11.59 -3.61
C SER A 53 11.18 10.15 -3.21
N LEU A 54 11.59 9.23 -4.07
CA LEU A 54 11.67 7.80 -3.79
C LEU A 54 13.13 7.31 -3.70
N SER A 55 14.11 8.17 -3.99
CA SER A 55 15.53 7.84 -4.04
C SER A 55 16.25 8.04 -2.70
N GLY A 56 15.60 8.68 -1.73
CA GLY A 56 16.21 9.03 -0.45
C GLY A 56 17.07 10.30 -0.46
N ASP A 57 17.18 10.99 -1.59
CA ASP A 57 17.90 12.26 -1.71
C ASP A 57 17.29 13.32 -0.78
N LYS A 58 18.11 13.89 0.10
CA LYS A 58 17.68 14.83 1.15
C LYS A 58 17.80 16.29 0.73
N ASP A 59 18.37 16.56 -0.44
CA ASP A 59 18.94 17.88 -0.72
C ASP A 59 17.92 18.90 -1.23
N LYS A 60 16.75 18.47 -1.74
CA LYS A 60 15.63 19.36 -2.11
C LYS A 60 14.31 18.62 -2.18
N LEU A 61 13.48 18.67 -1.14
CA LEU A 61 12.11 18.18 -1.26
C LEU A 61 11.12 19.06 -0.50
N TYR A 62 10.14 19.55 -1.26
CA TYR A 62 8.98 20.25 -0.72
C TYR A 62 8.10 19.32 0.15
N GLY A 63 8.19 17.99 -0.03
CA GLY A 63 7.57 16.99 0.84
C GLY A 63 8.59 16.00 1.44
N PRO A 64 8.19 15.15 2.39
CA PRO A 64 9.05 14.07 2.89
C PRO A 64 9.43 13.09 1.77
N SER A 65 10.62 12.50 1.87
CA SER A 65 10.94 11.29 1.10
C SER A 65 9.98 10.18 1.48
N LEU A 66 9.55 9.38 0.51
CA LEU A 66 8.54 8.33 0.72
C LEU A 66 9.11 6.91 0.62
N ASN A 67 10.42 6.76 0.40
CA ASN A 67 11.12 5.48 0.57
C ASN A 67 11.49 5.24 2.04
N ALA A 68 11.45 3.98 2.45
CA ALA A 68 11.82 3.52 3.81
C ALA A 68 11.12 4.28 4.97
N ILE A 69 9.90 4.76 4.78
CA ILE A 69 9.05 5.39 5.81
C ILE A 69 8.19 4.39 6.58
N LEU A 70 7.80 3.25 5.99
CA LEU A 70 6.88 2.31 6.64
C LEU A 70 7.52 1.72 7.90
N GLY A 71 6.78 1.73 9.01
CA GLY A 71 7.30 1.26 10.30
C GLY A 71 8.30 2.21 10.97
N THR A 72 8.61 3.37 10.39
CA THR A 72 9.44 4.39 11.05
C THR A 72 8.61 5.27 11.97
N LYS A 73 9.25 5.83 13.01
CA LYS A 73 8.58 6.75 13.94
C LYS A 73 8.46 8.14 13.31
N THR A 74 7.25 8.69 13.29
CA THR A 74 6.98 10.06 12.84
C THR A 74 6.48 10.95 13.98
N LYS A 75 6.59 12.27 13.79
CA LYS A 75 5.93 13.30 14.60
C LYS A 75 5.07 14.16 13.68
N VAL A 76 3.81 14.34 14.05
CA VAL A 76 2.83 15.11 13.26
C VAL A 76 2.14 16.15 14.11
N ILE A 77 1.60 17.19 13.46
CA ILE A 77 0.67 18.15 14.06
C ILE A 77 -0.74 17.80 13.59
N ARG A 78 -1.67 17.68 14.55
CA ARG A 78 -3.11 17.53 14.34
C ARG A 78 -3.82 18.43 15.36
N ASN A 79 -4.72 19.31 14.91
CA ASN A 79 -5.44 20.24 15.79
C ASN A 79 -4.52 21.01 16.78
N ASN A 80 -3.40 21.54 16.29
CA ASN A 80 -2.38 22.26 17.07
C ASN A 80 -1.73 21.46 18.21
N LYS A 81 -1.86 20.13 18.20
CA LYS A 81 -1.17 19.23 19.14
C LYS A 81 -0.22 18.30 18.39
N GLU A 82 0.89 17.99 19.03
CA GLU A 82 1.86 17.03 18.51
C GLU A 82 1.47 15.60 18.87
N TYR A 83 1.64 14.70 17.91
CA TYR A 83 1.45 13.26 18.09
C TYR A 83 2.68 12.53 17.55
N SER A 84 2.97 11.35 18.12
CA SER A 84 4.03 10.48 17.62
C SER A 84 3.58 9.03 17.60
N PHE A 85 3.84 8.37 16.48
CA PHE A 85 3.45 6.99 16.20
C PHE A 85 4.35 6.42 15.10
N PHE A 86 4.22 5.12 14.85
CA PHE A 86 4.88 4.46 13.72
C PHE A 86 4.02 4.59 12.47
N ILE A 87 4.64 4.92 11.33
CA ILE A 87 3.94 5.07 10.05
C ILE A 87 3.38 3.72 9.63
N ASP A 88 2.06 3.68 9.44
CA ASP A 88 1.32 2.53 8.93
C ASP A 88 0.60 2.86 7.63
N ARG A 89 -0.07 1.85 7.07
CA ARG A 89 -0.89 2.00 5.86
C ARG A 89 -1.99 3.06 5.99
N ASN A 90 -2.61 3.15 7.17
CA ASN A 90 -3.73 4.06 7.39
C ASN A 90 -3.26 5.51 7.34
N TYR A 91 -2.10 5.81 7.94
CA TYR A 91 -1.48 7.12 7.88
C TYR A 91 -1.15 7.52 6.44
N ILE A 92 -0.54 6.62 5.65
CA ILE A 92 -0.22 6.89 4.23
C ILE A 92 -1.52 7.21 3.45
N LYS A 93 -2.52 6.34 3.56
CA LYS A 93 -3.81 6.52 2.89
C LYS A 93 -4.51 7.82 3.31
N LYS A 94 -4.55 8.12 4.61
CA LYS A 94 -5.16 9.34 5.15
C LYS A 94 -4.43 10.59 4.69
N SER A 95 -3.09 10.55 4.61
CA SER A 95 -2.26 11.65 4.11
C SER A 95 -2.54 12.00 2.65
N ILE A 96 -2.93 11.02 1.82
CA ILE A 96 -3.34 11.25 0.43
C ILE A 96 -4.74 11.88 0.36
N ILE A 97 -5.69 11.39 1.17
CA ILE A 97 -7.10 11.86 1.17
C ILE A 97 -7.26 13.24 1.82
N ASP A 98 -6.48 13.51 2.87
CA ASP A 98 -6.64 14.63 3.77
C ASP A 98 -5.28 15.10 4.31
N PRO A 99 -4.45 15.72 3.45
CA PRO A 99 -3.05 16.01 3.74
C PRO A 99 -2.82 16.98 4.91
N ASP A 100 -3.81 17.79 5.29
CA ASP A 100 -3.70 18.72 6.41
C ASP A 100 -4.06 18.09 7.76
N TYR A 101 -4.65 16.89 7.78
CA TYR A 101 -5.12 16.26 9.02
C TYR A 101 -3.97 15.93 9.98
N GLU A 102 -2.85 15.42 9.45
CA GLU A 102 -1.67 14.99 10.23
C GLU A 102 -0.37 15.38 9.53
N LYS A 103 -0.06 16.68 9.54
CA LYS A 103 1.13 17.17 8.84
C LYS A 103 2.39 16.75 9.58
N PRO A 104 3.40 16.15 8.92
CA PRO A 104 4.71 15.94 9.51
C PRO A 104 5.27 17.24 10.09
N LEU A 105 5.80 17.21 11.31
CA LEU A 105 6.27 18.40 12.02
C LEU A 105 7.32 19.19 11.22
N LEU A 106 8.21 18.49 10.52
CA LEU A 106 9.26 19.07 9.68
C LEU A 106 8.70 19.77 8.41
N PHE A 107 7.49 19.42 7.99
CA PHE A 107 6.84 19.93 6.77
C PHE A 107 5.55 20.72 7.08
N LYS A 108 5.35 21.12 8.34
CA LYS A 108 4.12 21.79 8.80
C LYS A 108 3.79 23.08 8.04
N SER A 109 4.81 23.76 7.50
CA SER A 109 4.66 24.99 6.73
C SER A 109 4.35 24.76 5.25
N ASN A 110 4.58 23.55 4.73
CA ASN A 110 4.43 23.23 3.32
C ASN A 110 2.98 22.79 3.04
N LYS A 111 2.50 22.99 1.81
CA LYS A 111 1.13 22.64 1.42
C LYS A 111 1.15 21.47 0.44
N MET A 112 0.82 20.28 0.92
CA MET A 112 0.51 19.16 0.04
C MET A 112 -0.88 19.38 -0.57
N PRO A 113 -1.02 19.43 -1.91
CA PRO A 113 -2.32 19.57 -2.55
C PRO A 113 -3.16 18.33 -2.29
N LYS A 114 -4.49 18.49 -2.26
CA LYS A 114 -5.43 17.38 -2.20
C LYS A 114 -5.83 16.98 -3.63
N PRO A 115 -5.28 15.89 -4.19
CA PRO A 115 -5.61 15.48 -5.55
C PRO A 115 -7.06 14.97 -5.61
N SER A 116 -7.72 15.17 -6.75
CA SER A 116 -9.03 14.59 -7.01
C SER A 116 -8.87 13.14 -7.43
N LEU A 117 -8.90 12.22 -6.45
CA LEU A 117 -8.73 10.79 -6.65
C LEU A 117 -9.98 10.03 -6.20
N THR A 118 -10.30 8.97 -6.92
CA THR A 118 -11.26 7.97 -6.44
C THR A 118 -10.65 7.13 -5.30
N ASN A 119 -11.50 6.48 -4.50
CA ASN A 119 -11.03 5.58 -3.45
C ASN A 119 -10.11 4.47 -4.00
N PHE A 120 -10.42 3.92 -5.18
CA PHE A 120 -9.59 2.90 -5.81
C PHE A 120 -8.20 3.43 -6.16
N GLU A 121 -8.11 4.64 -6.71
CA GLU A 121 -6.81 5.24 -7.05
C GLU A 121 -5.97 5.54 -5.81
N VAL A 122 -6.60 5.98 -4.70
CA VAL A 122 -5.92 6.13 -3.40
C VAL A 122 -5.36 4.78 -2.93
N GLU A 123 -6.13 3.69 -3.06
CA GLU A 123 -5.64 2.34 -2.73
C GLU A 123 -4.45 1.95 -3.60
N CYS A 124 -4.51 2.15 -4.92
CA CYS A 124 -3.40 1.83 -5.82
C CYS A 124 -2.12 2.59 -5.45
N ILE A 125 -2.21 3.90 -5.17
CA ILE A 125 -1.04 4.69 -4.74
C ILE A 125 -0.52 4.19 -3.39
N THR A 126 -1.42 3.90 -2.45
CA THR A 126 -1.03 3.38 -1.12
C THR A 126 -0.31 2.04 -1.24
N ASP A 127 -0.82 1.11 -2.04
CA ASP A 127 -0.22 -0.20 -2.30
C ASP A 127 1.16 -0.05 -2.96
N TYR A 128 1.27 0.85 -3.94
CA TYR A 128 2.55 1.16 -4.59
C TYR A 128 3.57 1.68 -3.57
N LEU A 129 3.22 2.67 -2.74
CA LEU A 129 4.10 3.20 -1.70
C LEU A 129 4.52 2.13 -0.70
N ILE A 130 3.60 1.26 -0.25
CA ILE A 130 3.95 0.15 0.64
C ILE A 130 4.93 -0.82 -0.06
N SER A 131 4.69 -1.15 -1.32
CA SER A 131 5.53 -2.11 -2.05
C SER A 131 7.00 -1.65 -2.17
N ILE A 132 7.24 -0.35 -2.39
CA ILE A 132 8.60 0.19 -2.49
C ILE A 132 9.28 0.34 -1.12
N ASN A 133 8.50 0.39 -0.04
CA ASN A 133 9.00 0.44 1.33
C ASN A 133 9.39 -0.96 1.84
N ASN A 134 8.64 -2.00 1.45
CA ASN A 134 8.98 -3.38 1.81
C ASN A 134 10.27 -3.85 1.11
N LYS A 135 10.50 -3.41 -0.14
CA LYS A 135 11.72 -3.74 -0.90
C LYS A 135 13.00 -3.09 -0.34
N SER A 136 12.89 -2.02 0.44
CA SER A 136 14.06 -1.36 1.05
C SER A 136 14.56 -2.03 2.34
N ILE A 137 13.96 -3.14 2.76
CA ILE A 137 14.32 -3.91 3.96
C ILE A 137 15.04 -5.23 3.60
N GLU A 138 15.12 -5.58 2.31
CA GLU A 138 15.99 -6.64 1.77
C GLU A 138 17.33 -6.05 1.31
#